data_AF-D5VTW6-F1
#
_entry.id   AF-D5VTW6-F1
#
_cell.length_a   1.000
_cell.length_b   1.000
_cell.length_c   1.000
_cell.angle_alpha   90.00
_cell.angle_beta   90.00
_cell.angle_gamma   90.00
#
_symmetry.space_group_name_H-M   'P 1'
#
loop_
_entity.id
_entity.type
_entity.pdbx_description
1 polymer ?
#
loop_
_entity_poly.entity_id
_entity_poly.type
_entity_poly.pdbx_seq_one_letter_code
_entity_poly.pdbx_strand_id
1 'polypeptide(L)'
;MKSLENGRLRKLYYTIHILTEGDKRKWVRQEVLIAILYYLTNKGIFSYLFSPSPYYWLDRIKFINYSYEIFDDLNILVNNEIVNELLVSVRGHGEFIIGYSINKILDDVINDKELEVIKNLLLDENGKLKKIKLESDGLILGDEKIEITKLKKIDYSTKPYRLKVSLWVTKI
;
A
#
# COMPACT_ATOMS: atom_id res chain seq x y z
N MET A 1 -24.76 4.70 -4.77
CA MET A 1 -23.29 4.75 -4.98
C MET A 1 -22.72 6.01 -4.31
N LYS A 2 -22.82 6.10 -2.98
CA LYS A 2 -22.38 7.26 -2.15
C LYS A 2 -20.96 7.10 -1.57
N SER A 3 -20.28 5.98 -1.82
CA SER A 3 -19.05 5.61 -1.12
C SER A 3 -17.77 6.26 -1.66
N LEU A 4 -17.81 6.92 -2.82
CA LEU A 4 -16.61 7.50 -3.47
C LEU A 4 -16.53 9.03 -3.37
N GLU A 5 -17.37 9.68 -2.56
CA GLU A 5 -17.21 11.11 -2.24
C GLU A 5 -15.94 11.39 -1.42
N ASN A 6 -15.29 10.35 -0.89
CA ASN A 6 -14.01 10.45 -0.22
C ASN A 6 -12.85 10.50 -1.24
N GLY A 7 -12.17 11.64 -1.34
CA GLY A 7 -11.02 11.84 -2.24
C GLY A 7 -9.88 10.83 -2.03
N ARG A 8 -9.74 10.26 -0.83
CA ARG A 8 -8.75 9.21 -0.54
C ARG A 8 -9.06 7.90 -1.25
N LEU A 9 -10.32 7.47 -1.26
CA LEU A 9 -10.78 6.27 -1.96
C LEU A 9 -10.64 6.41 -3.48
N ARG A 10 -10.97 7.60 -4.03
CA ARG A 10 -10.77 7.91 -5.46
C ARG A 10 -9.30 7.76 -5.87
N LYS A 11 -8.39 8.35 -5.08
CA LYS A 11 -6.93 8.25 -5.31
C LYS A 11 -6.42 6.81 -5.21
N LEU A 12 -6.89 6.05 -4.22
CA LEU A 12 -6.51 4.65 -4.04
C LEU A 12 -6.97 3.79 -5.24
N TYR A 13 -8.25 3.91 -5.63
CA TYR A 13 -8.77 3.25 -6.83
C TYR A 13 -7.94 3.61 -8.07
N TYR A 14 -7.66 4.89 -8.28
CA TYR A 14 -6.90 5.35 -9.45
C TYR A 14 -5.45 4.82 -9.45
N THR A 15 -4.84 4.71 -8.26
CA THR A 15 -3.52 4.11 -8.10
C THR A 15 -3.53 2.63 -8.50
N ILE A 16 -4.51 1.85 -8.03
CA ILE A 16 -4.66 0.44 -8.43
C ILE A 16 -4.94 0.35 -9.93
N HIS A 17 -5.79 1.22 -10.47
CA HIS A 17 -6.10 1.27 -11.90
C HIS A 17 -4.85 1.47 -12.75
N ILE A 18 -3.95 2.39 -12.37
CA ILE A 18 -2.67 2.58 -13.06
C ILE A 18 -1.79 1.33 -12.94
N LEU A 19 -1.66 0.76 -11.74
CA LEU A 19 -0.78 -0.38 -11.46
C LEU A 19 -1.24 -1.66 -12.19
N THR A 20 -2.52 -1.79 -12.47
CA THR A 20 -3.08 -2.90 -13.26
C THR A 20 -3.37 -2.51 -14.71
N GLU A 21 -2.97 -1.32 -15.15
CA GLU A 21 -3.27 -0.76 -16.48
C GLU A 21 -4.77 -0.82 -16.85
N GLY A 22 -5.65 -0.73 -15.86
CA GLY A 22 -7.10 -0.86 -16.02
C GLY A 22 -7.60 -2.26 -16.41
N ASP A 23 -6.72 -3.26 -16.51
CA ASP A 23 -7.08 -4.63 -16.89
C ASP A 23 -7.43 -5.46 -15.65
N LYS A 24 -8.64 -6.04 -15.65
CA LYS A 24 -9.13 -6.92 -14.57
C LYS A 24 -8.32 -8.21 -14.42
N ARG A 25 -7.56 -8.59 -15.45
CA ARG A 25 -6.69 -9.78 -15.46
C ARG A 25 -5.31 -9.49 -14.88
N LYS A 26 -4.94 -8.22 -14.72
CA LYS A 26 -3.69 -7.80 -14.10
C LYS A 26 -3.91 -7.53 -12.62
N TRP A 27 -2.96 -7.96 -11.81
CA TRP A 27 -3.03 -7.88 -10.36
C TRP A 27 -1.81 -7.16 -9.82
N VAL A 28 -2.03 -6.27 -8.86
CA VAL A 28 -0.95 -5.67 -8.07
C VAL A 28 -0.84 -6.38 -6.74
N ARG A 29 0.37 -6.82 -6.39
CA ARG A 29 0.66 -7.41 -5.08
C ARG A 29 0.50 -6.39 -3.96
N GLN A 30 0.01 -6.81 -2.80
CA GLN A 30 -0.16 -5.95 -1.63
C GLN A 30 1.15 -5.26 -1.21
N GLU A 31 2.28 -5.96 -1.26
CA GLU A 31 3.58 -5.39 -0.90
C GLU A 31 3.98 -4.22 -1.81
N VAL A 32 3.73 -4.38 -3.12
CA VAL A 32 3.94 -3.32 -4.11
C VAL A 32 3.01 -2.15 -3.82
N LEU A 33 1.71 -2.42 -3.59
CA LEU A 33 0.73 -1.38 -3.34
C LEU A 33 1.06 -0.58 -2.08
N ILE A 34 1.41 -1.23 -0.97
CA ILE A 34 1.81 -0.55 0.29
C ILE A 34 3.02 0.36 0.05
N ALA A 35 4.05 -0.14 -0.64
CA ALA A 35 5.26 0.65 -0.89
C ALA A 35 4.98 1.86 -1.81
N ILE A 36 4.15 1.68 -2.83
CA ILE A 36 3.71 2.79 -3.70
C ILE A 36 2.88 3.81 -2.93
N LEU A 37 1.94 3.37 -2.07
CA LEU A 37 1.14 4.28 -1.26
C LEU A 37 1.99 5.05 -0.24
N TYR A 38 2.99 4.41 0.36
CA TYR A 38 3.98 5.09 1.20
C TYR A 38 4.72 6.20 0.43
N TYR A 39 5.18 5.88 -0.77
CA TYR A 39 5.83 6.83 -1.65
C TYR A 39 4.91 8.02 -2.00
N LEU A 40 3.67 7.76 -2.41
CA LEU A 40 2.71 8.80 -2.76
C LEU A 40 2.33 9.67 -1.55
N THR A 41 2.24 9.10 -0.34
CA THR A 41 2.07 9.87 0.91
C THR A 41 3.26 10.77 1.18
N ASN A 42 4.50 10.28 1.01
CA ASN A 42 5.71 11.10 1.18
C ASN A 42 5.80 12.26 0.17
N LYS A 43 5.17 12.13 -1.00
CA LYS A 43 5.02 13.21 -2.00
C LYS A 43 3.80 14.12 -1.72
N GLY A 44 3.07 13.90 -0.62
CA GLY A 44 1.91 14.72 -0.22
C GLY A 44 0.61 14.41 -0.95
N ILE A 45 0.54 13.30 -1.71
CA ILE A 45 -0.65 12.94 -2.48
C ILE A 45 -1.75 12.35 -1.60
N PHE A 46 -1.34 11.53 -0.64
CA PHE A 46 -2.20 10.95 0.38
C PHE A 46 -1.85 11.51 1.75
N SER A 47 -2.84 11.47 2.66
CA SER A 47 -2.71 11.91 4.05
C SER A 47 -2.79 10.74 5.02
N TYR A 48 -2.24 9.58 4.64
CA TYR A 48 -2.22 8.39 5.49
C TYR A 48 -1.24 8.54 6.65
N LEU A 49 -1.63 8.09 7.83
CA LEU A 49 -0.74 8.02 8.99
C LEU A 49 0.03 6.70 8.99
N PHE A 50 1.32 6.77 8.66
CA PHE A 50 2.22 5.61 8.65
C PHE A 50 2.88 5.40 10.00
N SER A 51 2.97 4.14 10.41
CA SER A 51 3.71 3.73 11.60
C SER A 51 4.61 2.52 11.31
N PRO A 52 5.78 2.43 11.97
CA PRO A 52 6.59 1.22 11.95
C PRO A 52 5.81 0.05 12.53
N SER A 53 5.60 -0.99 11.73
CA SER A 53 4.87 -2.18 12.17
C SER A 53 5.52 -3.45 11.60
N PRO A 54 5.49 -4.57 12.35
CA PRO A 54 6.03 -5.84 11.86
C PRO A 54 5.19 -6.31 10.67
N TYR A 55 5.85 -6.65 9.58
CA TYR A 55 5.23 -7.09 8.34
C TYR A 55 6.08 -8.16 7.67
N TYR A 56 5.44 -9.08 6.97
CA TYR A 56 6.13 -10.13 6.22
C TYR A 56 6.57 -9.61 4.85
N TRP A 57 7.88 -9.41 4.67
CA TRP A 57 8.46 -8.77 3.49
C TRP A 57 9.57 -9.63 2.89
N LEU A 58 9.35 -10.13 1.65
CA LEU A 58 10.28 -11.02 0.93
C LEU A 58 10.83 -12.14 1.85
N ASP A 59 9.91 -12.96 2.35
CA ASP A 59 10.18 -14.17 3.13
C ASP A 59 10.74 -13.93 4.55
N ARG A 60 10.63 -12.70 5.07
CA ARG A 60 11.13 -12.33 6.40
C ARG A 60 10.23 -11.34 7.11
N ILE A 61 10.09 -11.46 8.42
CA ILE A 61 9.47 -10.43 9.24
C ILE A 61 10.41 -9.22 9.32
N LYS A 62 9.93 -8.05 8.90
CA LYS A 62 10.62 -6.76 8.98
C LYS A 62 9.68 -5.71 9.52
N PHE A 63 10.23 -4.70 10.19
CA PHE A 63 9.48 -3.48 10.46
C PHE A 63 9.46 -2.64 9.19
N ILE A 64 8.27 -2.44 8.63
CA ILE A 64 8.04 -1.51 7.51
C ILE A 64 7.10 -0.42 7.99
N ASN A 65 7.19 0.76 7.36
CA ASN A 65 6.16 1.76 7.53
C ASN A 65 4.94 1.36 6.69
N TYR A 66 3.81 1.07 7.34
CA TYR A 66 2.51 0.99 6.68
C TYR A 66 1.43 1.72 7.48
N SER A 67 0.27 1.96 6.88
CA SER A 67 -0.89 2.60 7.53
C SER A 67 -2.08 1.65 7.57
N TYR A 68 -2.77 1.55 8.71
CA TYR A 68 -4.00 0.75 8.82
C TYR A 68 -5.15 1.32 8.00
N GLU A 69 -5.17 2.65 7.81
CA GLU A 69 -6.18 3.34 7.00
C GLU A 69 -6.20 2.87 5.54
N ILE A 70 -5.06 2.37 5.03
CA ILE A 70 -4.98 1.79 3.69
C ILE A 70 -5.86 0.53 3.60
N PHE A 71 -5.82 -0.33 4.62
CA PHE A 71 -6.62 -1.55 4.64
C PHE A 71 -8.10 -1.26 4.84
N ASP A 72 -8.45 -0.27 5.66
CA ASP A 72 -9.83 0.18 5.79
C ASP A 72 -10.39 0.69 4.45
N ASP A 73 -9.61 1.51 3.75
CA ASP A 73 -9.98 2.01 2.43
C ASP A 73 -10.08 0.90 1.37
N LEU A 74 -9.14 -0.06 1.37
CA LEU A 74 -9.18 -1.24 0.50
C LEU A 74 -10.42 -2.09 0.78
N ASN A 75 -10.73 -2.37 2.05
CA ASN A 75 -11.92 -3.11 2.44
C ASN A 75 -13.20 -2.43 1.94
N ILE A 76 -13.27 -1.10 1.98
CA ILE A 76 -14.40 -0.37 1.40
C ILE A 76 -14.48 -0.62 -0.11
N LEU A 77 -13.38 -0.51 -0.87
CA LEU A 77 -13.38 -0.74 -2.31
C LEU A 77 -13.75 -2.19 -2.68
N VAL A 78 -13.26 -3.16 -1.91
CA VAL A 78 -13.53 -4.59 -2.10
C VAL A 78 -14.99 -4.92 -1.77
N ASN A 79 -15.50 -4.47 -0.63
CA ASN A 79 -16.89 -4.70 -0.21
C ASN A 79 -17.92 -4.05 -1.13
N ASN A 80 -17.52 -3.01 -1.89
CA ASN A 80 -18.36 -2.37 -2.90
C ASN A 80 -18.15 -2.95 -4.31
N GLU A 81 -17.41 -4.07 -4.44
CA GLU A 81 -17.10 -4.74 -5.71
C GLU A 81 -16.43 -3.80 -6.74
N ILE A 82 -15.72 -2.78 -6.29
CA ILE A 82 -14.98 -1.86 -7.15
C ILE A 82 -13.61 -2.46 -7.49
N VAL A 83 -12.97 -3.07 -6.50
CA VAL A 83 -11.68 -3.76 -6.57
C VAL A 83 -11.89 -5.22 -6.19
N ASN A 84 -11.23 -6.15 -6.88
CA ASN A 84 -11.16 -7.54 -6.46
C ASN A 84 -9.94 -7.75 -5.56
N GLU A 85 -10.09 -8.63 -4.57
CA GLU A 85 -8.99 -9.16 -3.77
C GLU A 85 -8.82 -10.65 -4.08
N LEU A 86 -7.57 -11.09 -4.20
CA LEU A 86 -7.22 -12.49 -4.36
C LEU A 86 -6.17 -12.89 -3.33
N LEU A 87 -6.46 -13.95 -2.60
CA LEU A 87 -5.52 -14.60 -1.70
C LEU A 87 -4.94 -15.83 -2.39
N VAL A 88 -3.64 -15.81 -2.71
CA VAL A 88 -2.93 -16.92 -3.35
C VAL A 88 -2.04 -17.61 -2.33
N SER A 89 -2.32 -18.87 -2.02
CA SER A 89 -1.39 -19.70 -1.24
C SER A 89 -0.23 -20.16 -2.11
N VAL A 90 0.99 -19.93 -1.66
CA VAL A 90 2.19 -20.43 -2.33
C VAL A 90 2.52 -21.80 -1.75
N ARG A 91 2.38 -22.85 -2.58
CA ARG A 91 2.62 -24.24 -2.18
C ARG A 91 4.04 -24.38 -1.61
N GLY A 92 4.15 -24.88 -0.38
CA GLY A 92 5.43 -25.15 0.29
C GLY A 92 5.98 -24.02 1.16
N HIS A 93 5.37 -22.82 1.16
CA HIS A 93 5.88 -21.68 1.92
C HIS A 93 5.03 -21.28 3.13
N GLY A 94 3.83 -21.85 3.34
CA GLY A 94 2.97 -21.45 4.47
C GLY A 94 2.53 -19.98 4.39
N GLU A 95 2.71 -19.36 3.23
CA GLU A 95 2.52 -17.94 2.98
C GLU A 95 1.37 -17.72 2.00
N PHE A 96 0.69 -16.60 2.19
CA PHE A 96 -0.32 -16.11 1.28
C PHE A 96 0.14 -14.78 0.68
N ILE A 97 0.05 -14.68 -0.63
CA ILE A 97 0.22 -13.42 -1.35
C ILE A 97 -1.18 -12.84 -1.57
N ILE A 98 -1.38 -11.60 -1.13
CA ILE A 98 -2.59 -10.85 -1.43
C ILE A 98 -2.35 -10.00 -2.67
N GLY A 99 -3.29 -10.04 -3.61
CA GLY A 99 -3.29 -9.23 -4.81
C GLY A 99 -4.60 -8.49 -5.00
N TYR A 100 -4.53 -7.30 -5.60
CA TYR A 100 -5.67 -6.46 -5.93
C TYR A 100 -5.79 -6.23 -7.43
N SER A 101 -7.01 -6.18 -7.97
CA SER A 101 -7.28 -5.81 -9.36
C SER A 101 -8.53 -4.96 -9.49
N ILE A 102 -8.64 -4.22 -10.60
CA ILE A 102 -9.87 -3.46 -10.87
C ILE A 102 -11.01 -4.43 -11.21
N ASN A 103 -12.16 -4.26 -10.56
CA ASN A 103 -13.39 -4.98 -10.91
C ASN A 103 -14.36 -4.11 -11.72
N LYS A 104 -14.55 -2.85 -11.32
CA LYS A 104 -15.45 -1.91 -11.99
C LYS A 104 -14.69 -0.66 -12.44
N ILE A 105 -14.88 -0.27 -13.69
CA ILE A 105 -14.32 0.97 -14.24
C ILE A 105 -15.18 2.15 -13.76
N LEU A 106 -14.53 3.17 -13.20
CA LEU A 106 -15.13 4.41 -12.72
C LEU A 106 -14.66 5.58 -13.59
N ASP A 107 -15.42 5.90 -14.64
CA ASP A 107 -15.03 6.91 -15.64
C ASP A 107 -14.87 8.30 -15.03
N ASP A 108 -15.65 8.64 -13.99
CA ASP A 108 -15.55 9.92 -13.28
C ASP A 108 -14.26 10.08 -12.50
N VAL A 109 -13.61 8.97 -12.12
CA VAL A 109 -12.32 8.97 -11.42
C VAL A 109 -11.18 8.93 -12.43
N ILE A 110 -11.31 8.16 -13.52
CA ILE A 110 -10.24 8.02 -14.52
C ILE A 110 -9.99 9.33 -15.28
N ASN A 111 -11.06 10.11 -15.52
CA ASN A 111 -11.00 11.38 -16.22
C ASN A 111 -10.75 12.58 -15.28
N ASP A 112 -10.48 12.33 -14.00
CA ASP A 112 -10.24 13.37 -13.01
C ASP A 112 -8.83 13.96 -13.16
N LYS A 113 -8.77 15.23 -13.59
CA LYS A 113 -7.51 15.94 -13.81
C LYS A 113 -6.68 16.09 -12.54
N GLU A 114 -7.31 16.13 -11.36
CA GLU A 114 -6.58 16.24 -10.09
C GLU A 114 -5.76 14.99 -9.80
N LEU A 115 -6.12 13.85 -10.41
CA LEU A 115 -5.44 12.57 -10.23
C LEU A 115 -4.28 12.36 -11.23
N GLU A 116 -4.13 13.22 -12.24
CA GLU A 116 -3.00 13.16 -13.19
C GLU A 116 -1.64 13.23 -12.50
N VAL A 117 -1.56 13.84 -11.31
CA VAL A 117 -0.34 13.85 -10.50
C VAL A 117 0.13 12.44 -10.15
N ILE A 118 -0.79 11.50 -9.88
CA ILE A 118 -0.46 10.09 -9.60
C ILE A 118 0.08 9.44 -10.87
N LYS A 119 -0.55 9.71 -12.01
CA LYS A 119 -0.13 9.21 -13.32
C LYS A 119 1.32 9.63 -13.63
N ASN A 120 1.65 10.90 -13.44
CA ASN A 120 2.97 11.45 -13.71
C ASN A 120 4.07 10.87 -12.79
N LEU A 121 3.70 10.47 -11.57
CA LEU A 121 4.64 9.85 -10.64
C LEU A 121 4.92 8.38 -11.00
N LEU A 122 3.91 7.64 -11.46
CA LEU A 122 3.99 6.20 -11.69
C LEU A 122 4.34 5.80 -13.12
N LEU A 123 3.98 6.60 -14.12
CA LEU A 123 4.24 6.34 -15.53
C LEU A 123 5.54 7.01 -16.01
N ASP A 124 6.17 6.43 -17.03
CA ASP A 124 7.29 7.01 -17.76
C ASP A 124 6.83 8.06 -18.79
N GLU A 125 7.80 8.67 -19.48
CA GLU A 125 7.55 9.70 -20.51
C GLU A 125 6.72 9.17 -21.70
N ASN A 126 6.67 7.86 -21.90
CA ASN A 126 5.88 7.21 -22.95
C ASN A 126 4.48 6.77 -22.45
N GLY A 127 4.12 7.10 -21.21
CA GLY A 127 2.85 6.70 -20.61
C GLY A 127 2.77 5.22 -20.22
N LYS A 128 3.91 4.53 -20.09
CA LYS A 128 3.98 3.15 -19.61
C LYS A 128 4.30 3.10 -18.13
N LEU A 129 3.80 2.09 -17.43
CA LEU A 129 4.12 1.92 -16.01
C LEU A 129 5.64 1.74 -15.84
N LYS A 130 6.25 2.57 -14.99
CA LYS A 130 7.67 2.43 -14.65
C LYS A 130 7.94 1.02 -14.14
N LYS A 131 9.13 0.49 -14.45
CA LYS A 131 9.52 -0.84 -13.99
C LYS A 131 9.50 -0.89 -12.46
N ILE A 132 8.77 -1.83 -11.90
CA ILE A 132 8.69 -2.07 -10.46
C ILE A 132 9.52 -3.29 -10.11
N LYS A 133 10.40 -3.17 -9.12
CA LYS A 133 11.15 -4.29 -8.54
C LYS A 133 11.10 -4.22 -7.03
N LEU A 134 10.65 -5.30 -6.39
CA LEU A 134 10.74 -5.44 -4.93
C LEU A 134 12.19 -5.69 -4.53
N GLU A 135 12.62 -5.00 -3.49
CA GLU A 135 13.94 -5.11 -2.88
C GLU A 135 13.80 -5.40 -1.39
N SER A 136 14.90 -5.81 -0.76
CA SER A 136 14.85 -6.24 0.65
C SER A 136 14.36 -5.15 1.62
N ASP A 137 14.56 -3.87 1.30
CA ASP A 137 14.25 -2.71 2.13
C ASP A 137 13.12 -1.82 1.57
N GLY A 138 12.49 -2.26 0.48
CA GLY A 138 11.37 -1.55 -0.15
C GLY A 138 11.27 -1.85 -1.63
N LEU A 139 11.15 -0.82 -2.46
CA LEU A 139 10.79 -0.96 -3.87
C LEU A 139 11.60 -0.02 -4.75
N ILE A 140 11.99 -0.48 -5.93
CA ILE A 140 12.52 0.36 -7.00
C ILE A 140 11.39 0.64 -8.00
N LEU A 141 11.14 1.92 -8.28
CA LEU A 141 10.17 2.42 -9.25
C LEU A 141 10.92 3.21 -10.33
N GLY A 142 11.16 2.61 -11.49
CA GLY A 142 12.07 3.18 -12.48
C GLY A 142 13.49 3.27 -11.89
N ASP A 143 14.00 4.48 -11.72
CA ASP A 143 15.30 4.75 -11.10
C ASP A 143 15.20 5.22 -9.64
N GLU A 144 13.98 5.40 -9.11
CA GLU A 144 13.76 5.89 -7.74
C GLU A 144 13.66 4.72 -6.75
N LYS A 145 14.48 4.76 -5.70
CA LYS A 145 14.44 3.78 -4.60
C LYS A 145 13.53 4.30 -3.48
N ILE A 146 12.48 3.54 -3.20
CA ILE A 146 11.52 3.78 -2.12
C ILE A 146 11.87 2.85 -0.96
N GLU A 147 12.45 3.41 0.10
CA GLU A 147 12.83 2.65 1.30
C GLU A 147 11.73 2.73 2.35
N ILE A 148 11.01 1.63 2.55
CA ILE A 148 9.89 1.57 3.49
C ILE A 148 10.32 1.10 4.88
N THR A 149 11.50 0.49 5.00
CA THR A 149 12.07 0.00 6.27
C THR A 149 12.85 1.08 7.03
N LYS A 150 13.07 2.27 6.45
CA LYS A 150 13.68 3.39 7.16
C LYS A 150 12.70 3.93 8.19
N LEU A 151 12.85 3.47 9.43
CA LEU A 151 12.11 3.99 10.56
C LEU A 151 12.72 5.34 10.93
N LYS A 152 11.93 6.43 10.89
CA LYS A 152 12.37 7.69 11.52
C LYS A 152 12.64 7.37 12.99
N LYS A 153 13.88 7.58 13.42
CA LYS A 153 14.19 7.60 14.85
C LYS A 153 13.43 8.78 15.44
N ILE A 154 12.41 8.50 16.22
CA ILE A 154 11.80 9.50 17.08
C ILE A 154 12.82 9.68 18.21
N ASP A 155 13.41 10.87 18.32
CA ASP A 155 14.20 11.22 19.50
C ASP A 155 13.25 11.30 20.69
N TYR A 156 13.14 10.19 21.43
CA TYR A 156 12.48 10.19 22.72
C TYR A 156 13.37 10.96 23.69
N SER A 157 13.02 12.22 23.98
CA SER A 157 13.62 13.01 25.07
C SER A 157 13.26 12.47 26.46
N THR A 158 12.39 11.46 26.52
CA THR A 158 11.99 10.81 27.76
C THR A 158 12.93 9.64 28.05
N LYS A 159 13.59 9.67 29.22
CA LYS A 159 14.26 8.50 29.81
C LYS A 159 13.33 7.30 29.62
N PRO A 160 13.83 6.15 29.13
CA PRO A 160 13.01 4.95 29.02
C PRO A 160 12.51 4.61 30.42
N TYR A 161 11.25 4.91 30.70
CA TYR A 161 10.56 4.30 31.83
C TYR A 161 10.47 2.83 31.46
N ARG A 162 11.35 2.01 32.05
CA ARG A 162 11.09 0.58 32.18
C ARG A 162 9.73 0.50 32.87
N LEU A 163 8.67 0.32 32.10
CA LEU A 163 7.37 -0.07 32.60
C LEU A 163 7.62 -1.39 33.34
N LYS A 164 7.75 -1.31 34.67
CA LYS A 164 7.62 -2.46 35.57
C LYS A 164 6.14 -2.85 35.55
N VAL A 165 5.67 -3.38 34.44
CA VAL A 165 4.37 -3.99 34.34
C VAL A 165 4.64 -5.43 33.97
N SER A 166 4.49 -6.34 34.93
CA SER A 166 4.43 -7.75 34.62
C SER A 166 3.13 -8.00 33.84
N LEU A 167 3.25 -8.46 32.60
CA LEU A 167 2.17 -9.19 31.97
C LEU A 167 1.93 -10.43 32.82
N TRP A 168 0.85 -10.44 33.60
CA TRP A 168 0.42 -11.62 34.31
C TRP A 168 0.02 -12.68 33.27
N VAL A 169 0.86 -13.70 33.13
CA VAL A 169 0.47 -14.94 32.46
C VAL A 169 -0.39 -15.70 33.46
N THR A 170 -1.71 -15.64 33.32
CA THR A 170 -2.58 -16.62 33.96
C THR A 170 -2.31 -17.96 33.28
N LYS A 171 -1.60 -18.85 33.99
CA LYS A 171 -1.55 -20.27 33.63
C LYS A 171 -2.98 -20.82 33.67
N ILE A 172 -3.43 -21.43 32.58
CA ILE A 172 -4.45 -22.48 32.60
C ILE A 172 -3.70 -23.79 32.82
#